data_AF-A0AAJ2H7N9-F1
#
_entry.id   AF-A0AAJ2H7N9-F1
#
_cell.length_a   1.000
_cell.length_b   1.000
_cell.length_c   1.000
_cell.angle_alpha   90.00
_cell.angle_beta   90.00
_cell.angle_gamma   90.00
#
_symmetry.space_group_name_H-M   'P 1'
#
loop_
_entity.id
_entity.type
_entity.pdbx_description
1 polymer ?
#
loop_
_entity_poly.entity_id
_entity_poly.type
_entity_poly.pdbx_seq_one_letter_code
_entity_poly.pdbx_strand_id
1 'polypeptide(L)'
;MNSPHPQLVFNHQEERINALTHGLGAGLAIVAAIFLIQKGMGHLNSAQMAGLIIYSISMISLFLASTLYHSIESPTIRIFLK
;
A
#
# COMPACT_ATOMS: atom_id res chain seq x y z
N MET A 1 2.70 -35.83 22.78
CA MET A 1 1.60 -34.85 22.58
C MET A 1 1.95 -34.05 21.34
N ASN A 2 1.36 -34.37 20.19
CA ASN A 2 1.52 -33.57 18.96
C ASN A 2 0.52 -32.42 19.05
N SER A 3 0.98 -31.24 19.42
CA SER A 3 0.19 -30.02 19.25
C SER A 3 0.04 -29.78 17.74
N PRO A 4 -1.17 -29.67 17.19
CA PRO A 4 -1.33 -29.29 15.79
C PRO A 4 -0.81 -27.85 15.65
N HIS A 5 0.33 -27.68 14.98
CA HIS A 5 0.77 -26.37 14.55
C HIS A 5 -0.30 -25.80 13.61
N PRO A 6 -0.76 -24.54 13.79
CA PRO A 6 -1.67 -23.92 12.85
C PRO A 6 -1.03 -23.97 11.46
N GLN A 7 -1.58 -24.80 10.59
CA GLN A 7 -1.28 -24.74 9.17
C GLN A 7 -1.78 -23.37 8.72
N LEU A 8 -0.86 -22.43 8.48
CA LEU A 8 -1.20 -21.16 7.83
C LEU A 8 -1.74 -21.54 6.45
N VAL A 9 -3.06 -21.59 6.31
CA VAL A 9 -3.74 -21.90 5.06
C VAL A 9 -3.48 -20.73 4.13
N PHE A 10 -2.41 -20.80 3.34
CA PHE A 10 -2.07 -19.81 2.33
C PHE A 10 -3.11 -19.84 1.22
N ASN A 11 -4.13 -18.99 1.35
CA ASN A 11 -5.17 -18.85 0.37
C ASN A 11 -4.68 -17.95 -0.78
N HIS A 12 -4.24 -18.56 -1.88
CA HIS A 12 -3.82 -17.83 -3.08
C HIS A 12 -4.91 -16.88 -3.63
N GLN A 13 -6.19 -17.14 -3.35
CA GLN A 13 -7.26 -16.22 -3.75
C GLN A 13 -7.26 -14.96 -2.90
N GLU A 14 -6.99 -15.08 -1.59
CA GLU A 14 -6.90 -13.96 -0.66
C GLU A 14 -5.70 -13.06 -1.00
N GLU A 15 -4.54 -13.64 -1.32
CA GLU A 15 -3.36 -12.87 -1.76
C GLU A 15 -3.63 -12.09 -3.06
N ARG A 16 -4.33 -12.68 -4.03
CA ARG A 16 -4.72 -11.99 -5.27
C ARG A 16 -5.71 -10.85 -5.03
N ILE A 17 -6.69 -11.06 -4.15
CA ILE A 17 -7.67 -10.02 -3.78
C ILE A 17 -6.93 -8.88 -3.07
N ASN A 18 -6.04 -9.20 -2.13
CA ASN A 18 -5.21 -8.20 -1.44
C ASN A 18 -4.41 -7.39 -2.46
N ALA A 19 -3.65 -8.04 -3.35
CA ALA A 19 -2.88 -7.35 -4.40
C ALA A 19 -3.75 -6.42 -5.28
N LEU A 20 -4.94 -6.86 -5.68
CA LEU A 20 -5.87 -6.06 -6.47
C LEU A 20 -6.37 -4.83 -5.70
N THR A 21 -6.76 -5.01 -4.43
CA THR A 21 -7.22 -3.90 -3.58
C THR A 21 -6.12 -2.89 -3.31
N HIS A 22 -4.88 -3.33 -3.13
CA HIS A 22 -3.74 -2.44 -2.92
C HIS A 22 -3.36 -1.69 -4.20
N GLY A 23 -3.40 -2.34 -5.37
CA GLY A 23 -3.17 -1.67 -6.65
C GLY A 23 -4.23 -0.61 -6.96
N LEU A 24 -5.51 -0.91 -6.72
CA LEU A 24 -6.59 0.07 -6.82
C LEU A 24 -6.41 1.22 -5.81
N GLY A 25 -6.01 0.89 -4.58
CA GLY A 25 -5.67 1.86 -3.54
C GLY A 25 -4.56 2.81 -3.96
N ALA A 26 -3.51 2.32 -4.64
CA ALA A 26 -2.42 3.13 -5.17
C ALA A 26 -2.91 4.16 -6.20
N GLY A 27 -3.73 3.72 -7.16
CA GLY A 27 -4.31 4.61 -8.18
C GLY A 27 -5.20 5.69 -7.56
N LEU A 28 -6.10 5.28 -6.65
CA LEU A 28 -6.97 6.22 -5.94
C LEU A 28 -6.18 7.20 -5.05
N ALA A 29 -5.08 6.76 -4.43
CA ALA A 29 -4.23 7.63 -3.62
C ALA A 29 -3.56 8.73 -4.45
N ILE A 30 -3.12 8.42 -5.69
CA ILE A 30 -2.57 9.43 -6.61
C ILE A 30 -3.63 10.47 -6.98
N VAL A 31 -4.83 10.01 -7.36
CA VAL A 31 -5.94 10.91 -7.74
C VAL A 31 -6.36 11.78 -6.54
N ALA A 32 -6.49 11.18 -5.35
CA ALA A 32 -6.79 11.90 -4.13
C ALA A 32 -5.72 12.94 -3.78
N ALA A 33 -4.43 12.59 -3.91
CA ALA A 33 -3.32 13.50 -3.66
C ALA A 33 -3.39 14.76 -4.55
N ILE A 34 -3.67 14.59 -5.85
CA ILE A 34 -3.81 15.71 -6.79
C ILE A 34 -4.94 16.65 -6.34
N PHE A 35 -6.14 16.10 -6.07
CA PHE A 35 -7.27 16.91 -5.63
C PHE A 35 -7.04 17.58 -4.28
N LEU A 36 -6.38 16.90 -3.34
CA LEU A 36 -6.13 17.44 -2.01
C LEU A 36 -5.11 18.59 -2.06
N ILE A 37 -4.07 18.46 -2.89
CA ILE A 37 -3.09 19.54 -3.11
C ILE A 37 -3.77 20.73 -3.78
N GLN A 38 -4.54 20.51 -4.85
CA GLN A 38 -5.29 21.58 -5.53
C GLN A 38 -6.24 22.32 -4.59
N LYS A 39 -6.98 21.58 -3.74
CA LYS A 39 -7.87 22.17 -2.74
C LYS A 39 -7.11 22.94 -1.66
N GLY A 40 -5.92 22.44 -1.28
CA GLY A 40 -5.07 23.09 -0.29
C GLY A 40 -4.47 24.41 -0.76
N MET A 41 -4.30 24.60 -2.08
CA MET A 41 -3.79 25.84 -2.64
C MET A 41 -4.70 27.02 -2.26
N GLY A 42 -4.10 28.06 -1.70
CA GLY A 42 -4.81 29.27 -1.25
C GLY A 42 -5.60 29.12 0.07
N HIS A 43 -5.76 27.90 0.60
CA HIS A 43 -6.50 27.64 1.84
C HIS A 43 -5.60 27.25 3.02
N LEU A 44 -4.42 26.69 2.74
CA LEU A 44 -3.48 26.20 3.74
C LEU A 44 -2.26 27.09 3.85
N ASN A 45 -1.77 27.26 5.09
CA ASN A 45 -0.45 27.84 5.30
C ASN A 45 0.67 26.86 4.92
N SER A 46 1.91 27.34 4.86
CA SER A 46 3.06 26.55 4.40
C SER A 46 3.29 25.26 5.19
N ALA A 47 3.08 25.28 6.51
CA ALA A 47 3.26 24.10 7.35
C ALA A 47 2.17 23.04 7.10
N GLN A 48 0.92 23.48 6.94
CA GLN A 48 -0.20 22.60 6.59
C GLN A 48 -0.03 21.99 5.20
N MET A 49 0.43 22.80 4.23
CA MET A 49 0.73 22.32 2.87
C MET A 49 1.86 21.28 2.88
N ALA A 50 2.94 21.52 3.63
CA ALA A 50 4.02 20.55 3.78
C ALA A 50 3.53 19.23 4.39
N GLY A 51 2.71 19.30 5.45
CA GLY A 51 2.09 18.12 6.05
C GLY A 51 1.20 17.35 5.08
N LEU A 52 0.41 18.06 4.28
CA LEU A 52 -0.47 17.47 3.27
C LEU A 52 0.32 16.74 2.17
N ILE A 53 1.44 17.32 1.72
CA ILE A 53 2.35 16.70 0.75
C ILE A 53 2.99 15.43 1.34
N ILE A 54 3.53 15.51 2.56
CA ILE A 54 4.14 14.35 3.23
C ILE A 54 3.12 13.21 3.40
N TYR A 55 1.91 13.54 3.83
CA TYR A 55 0.81 12.57 3.96
C TYR A 55 0.48 11.90 2.61
N SER A 56 0.36 12.71 1.55
CA SER A 56 0.05 12.22 0.20
C SER A 56 1.13 11.26 -0.33
N ILE A 57 2.41 11.64 -0.17
CA ILE A 57 3.55 10.79 -0.57
C ILE A 57 3.58 9.50 0.25
N SER A 58 3.31 9.57 1.55
CA SER A 58 3.28 8.40 2.43
C SER A 58 2.20 7.41 1.99
N MET A 59 1.00 7.90 1.68
CA MET A 59 -0.10 7.06 1.19
C MET A 59 0.23 6.39 -0.14
N ILE A 60 0.77 7.15 -1.12
CA ILE A 60 1.19 6.58 -2.40
C ILE A 60 2.28 5.52 -2.19
N SER A 61 3.28 5.81 -1.35
CA SER A 61 4.39 4.89 -1.05
C SER A 61 3.90 3.61 -0.37
N LEU A 62 2.95 3.71 0.56
CA LEU A 62 2.37 2.56 1.25
C LEU A 62 1.67 1.60 0.27
N PHE A 63 0.82 2.11 -0.60
CA PHE A 63 0.11 1.29 -1.58
C PHE A 63 1.04 0.77 -2.69
N LEU A 64 2.01 1.57 -3.10
CA LEU A 64 3.00 1.17 -4.09
C LEU A 64 3.92 0.07 -3.56
N ALA A 65 4.40 0.18 -2.31
CA ALA A 65 5.20 -0.85 -1.67
C ALA A 65 4.42 -2.17 -1.56
N SER A 66 3.14 -2.12 -1.19
CA SER A 66 2.29 -3.31 -1.16
C SER A 66 2.06 -3.91 -2.55
N THR A 67 1.84 -3.07 -3.57
CA THR A 67 1.65 -3.53 -4.95
C THR A 67 2.94 -4.14 -5.51
N LEU A 68 4.09 -3.49 -5.31
CA LEU A 68 5.40 -3.97 -5.75
C LEU A 68 5.80 -5.26 -5.04
N TYR A 69 5.52 -5.39 -3.74
CA TYR A 69 5.75 -6.63 -3.00
C TYR A 69 5.00 -7.81 -3.62
N HIS A 70 3.80 -7.57 -4.15
CA HIS A 70 3.01 -8.59 -4.83
C HIS A 70 3.30 -8.70 -6.34
N SER A 71 3.84 -7.66 -7.01
CA SER A 71 4.12 -7.68 -8.46
C SER A 71 5.51 -8.21 -8.80
N ILE A 72 6.44 -8.20 -7.85
CA ILE A 72 7.75 -8.84 -8.03
C ILE A 72 7.55 -10.35 -7.86
N GLU A 73 7.16 -11.02 -8.96
CA GLU A 73 7.28 -12.46 -9.14
C GLU A 73 8.78 -12.83 -9.23
N SER A 74 9.50 -12.75 -8.10
CA SER A 74 10.82 -13.39 -7.97
C SER A 74 10.64 -14.66 -7.14
N PRO A 75 10.82 -15.86 -7.72
CA PRO A 75 10.78 -17.13 -6.99
C PRO A 75 11.89 -17.28 -5.92
N THR A 76 12.79 -16.30 -5.77
CA THR A 76 14.05 -16.47 -5.04
C THR A 76 14.04 -15.93 -3.60
N ILE A 77 13.03 -15.15 -3.17
CA ILE A 77 12.97 -14.61 -1.78
C ILE A 77 11.69 -15.06 -1.06
N ARG A 78 11.23 -16.28 -1.33
CA ARG A 78 10.06 -16.85 -0.62
C ARG A 78 10.37 -17.40 0.78
N ILE A 79 11.57 -17.13 1.34
CA ILE A 79 12.06 -17.77 2.58
C ILE A 79 12.26 -16.80 3.76
N PHE A 80 12.35 -15.48 3.58
CA PHE A 80 12.80 -14.62 4.70
C PHE A 80 11.71 -13.89 5.50
N LEU A 81 10.43 -13.96 5.15
CA LEU A 81 9.38 -13.30 5.93
C LEU A 81 8.25 -14.26 6.27
N LYS A 82 8.56 -15.21 7.15
CA LYS A 82 7.60 -15.78 8.09
C LYS A 82 7.91 -15.26 9.48
#